data_AF-A0A2D8M657-F1
#
_entry.id   AF-A0A2D8M657-F1
#
_cell.length_a   1.000
_cell.length_b   1.000
_cell.length_c   1.000
_cell.angle_alpha   90.00
_cell.angle_beta   90.00
_cell.angle_gamma   90.00
#
_symmetry.space_group_name_H-M   'P 1'
#
loop_
_entity.id
_entity.type
_entity.pdbx_description
1 polymer ?
#
loop_
_entity_poly.entity_id
_entity_poly.type
_entity_poly.pdbx_seq_one_letter_code
_entity_poly.pdbx_strand_id
1 'polypeptide(L)'
;MSSNSKSPIVALKTRPSFGVLLCLPLLLSLMTPMVASSLAQDEPSGLEPTDIWSEDYSNEIFPWAPESDRDRQFKEYHTYETTKALMLQLEQENPDIFEFHEGLLGGVNARGETVTADTYEGWYYGYSSPWMKVTGDVQDGEFNEFVGDNGNYADRHDVMIVGNHHAREWMSYTVVLMQLEVIAFSYNNIGYDNDGDGLVDEDPW
;
A
#
# COMPACT_ATOMS: atom_id res chain seq x y z
N MET A 1 -25.50 -30.28 -96.83
CA MET A 1 -24.06 -30.04 -96.64
C MET A 1 -23.89 -29.20 -95.38
N SER A 2 -23.53 -29.80 -94.25
CA SER A 2 -23.29 -29.07 -92.99
C SER A 2 -21.79 -28.83 -92.86
N SER A 3 -21.37 -27.57 -92.92
CA SER A 3 -19.98 -27.12 -92.85
C SER A 3 -19.56 -27.02 -91.38
N ASN A 4 -18.69 -27.92 -90.94
CA ASN A 4 -18.06 -27.89 -89.62
C ASN A 4 -16.94 -26.83 -89.61
N SER A 5 -17.23 -25.63 -89.10
CA SER A 5 -16.21 -24.61 -88.83
C SER A 5 -15.82 -24.69 -87.36
N LYS A 6 -14.59 -25.12 -87.05
CA LYS A 6 -14.01 -25.00 -85.71
C LYS A 6 -13.40 -23.59 -85.57
N SER A 7 -13.97 -22.75 -84.72
CA SER A 7 -13.36 -21.47 -84.34
C SER A 7 -12.19 -21.70 -83.36
N PRO A 8 -11.07 -20.94 -83.44
CA PRO A 8 -9.98 -21.07 -82.50
C PRO A 8 -10.40 -20.50 -81.13
N ILE A 9 -10.05 -21.20 -80.04
CA ILE A 9 -10.17 -20.65 -78.69
C ILE A 9 -9.09 -19.58 -78.54
N VAL A 10 -9.49 -18.30 -78.55
CA VAL A 10 -8.61 -17.19 -78.16
C VAL A 10 -8.60 -17.15 -76.63
N ALA A 11 -7.48 -17.55 -76.01
CA ALA A 11 -7.28 -17.31 -74.60
C ALA A 11 -7.17 -15.80 -74.36
N LEU A 12 -8.20 -15.21 -73.76
CA LEU A 12 -8.19 -13.80 -73.35
C LEU A 12 -7.18 -13.66 -72.20
N LYS A 13 -5.94 -13.26 -72.51
CA LYS A 13 -5.00 -12.77 -71.50
C LYS A 13 -5.50 -11.42 -70.99
N THR A 14 -6.45 -11.43 -70.05
CA THR A 14 -6.85 -10.23 -69.32
C THR A 14 -5.73 -9.85 -68.38
N ARG A 15 -4.82 -9.00 -68.84
CA ARG A 15 -3.94 -8.26 -67.93
C ARG A 15 -4.83 -7.34 -67.10
N PRO A 16 -4.69 -7.31 -65.76
CA PRO A 16 -5.42 -6.35 -64.95
C PRO A 16 -5.12 -4.96 -65.49
N SER A 17 -6.17 -4.16 -65.70
CA SER A 17 -5.98 -2.80 -66.20
C SER A 17 -5.21 -1.98 -65.16
N PHE A 18 -4.46 -0.98 -65.61
CA PHE A 18 -3.70 -0.10 -64.73
C PHE A 18 -4.59 0.54 -63.64
N GLY A 19 -5.87 0.78 -63.95
CA GLY A 19 -6.87 1.23 -62.98
C GLY A 19 -7.14 0.21 -61.86
N VAL A 20 -7.26 -1.09 -62.17
CA VAL A 20 -7.42 -2.14 -61.15
C VAL A 20 -6.19 -2.23 -60.26
N LEU A 21 -4.99 -2.10 -60.84
CA LEU A 21 -3.72 -2.11 -60.09
C LEU A 21 -3.56 -0.90 -59.16
N LEU A 22 -4.16 0.24 -59.48
CA LEU A 22 -4.17 1.43 -58.63
C LEU A 22 -5.30 1.41 -57.60
N CYS A 23 -6.49 0.94 -57.96
CA CYS A 23 -7.64 0.91 -57.06
C CYS A 23 -7.51 -0.16 -55.97
N LEU A 24 -6.89 -1.30 -56.26
CA LEU A 24 -6.74 -2.38 -55.29
C LEU A 24 -5.94 -1.96 -54.03
N PRO A 25 -4.72 -1.39 -54.13
CA PRO A 25 -3.99 -0.94 -52.94
C PRO A 25 -4.71 0.20 -52.21
N LEU A 26 -5.43 1.06 -52.94
CA LEU A 26 -6.21 2.15 -52.34
C LEU A 26 -7.42 1.63 -51.55
N LEU A 27 -8.13 0.62 -52.07
CA LEU A 27 -9.21 -0.04 -51.38
C LEU A 27 -8.71 -0.81 -50.16
N LEU A 28 -7.55 -1.49 -50.28
CA LEU A 28 -6.92 -2.09 -49.11
C LEU A 28 -6.54 -1.04 -48.07
N SER A 29 -5.96 0.10 -48.45
CA SER A 29 -5.57 1.15 -47.49
C SER A 29 -6.75 1.87 -46.82
N LEU A 30 -7.93 1.89 -47.46
CA LEU A 30 -9.14 2.50 -46.91
C LEU A 30 -9.92 1.53 -46.02
N MET A 31 -9.87 0.22 -46.30
CA MET A 31 -10.59 -0.80 -45.53
C MET A 31 -9.76 -1.33 -44.35
N THR A 32 -8.43 -1.28 -44.39
CA THR A 32 -7.58 -1.75 -43.28
C THR A 32 -7.74 -0.96 -41.98
N PRO A 33 -7.87 0.39 -41.96
CA PRO A 33 -8.10 1.11 -40.72
C PRO A 33 -9.47 0.77 -40.12
N MET A 34 -10.53 0.59 -40.93
CA MET A 34 -11.86 0.25 -40.39
C MET A 34 -11.90 -1.14 -39.73
N VAL A 35 -11.24 -2.14 -40.32
CA VAL A 35 -11.17 -3.49 -39.74
C VAL A 35 -10.29 -3.49 -38.48
N ALA A 36 -9.17 -2.77 -38.49
CA ALA A 36 -8.30 -2.65 -37.31
C ALA A 36 -8.99 -1.90 -36.16
N SER A 37 -9.73 -0.83 -36.43
CA SER A 37 -10.53 -0.12 -35.43
C SER A 37 -11.64 -0.97 -34.83
N SER A 38 -12.30 -1.82 -35.62
CA SER A 38 -13.38 -2.70 -35.13
C SER A 38 -12.89 -3.87 -34.27
N LEU A 39 -11.64 -4.31 -34.47
CA LEU A 39 -11.02 -5.39 -33.67
C LEU A 39 -10.29 -4.86 -32.42
N ALA A 40 -10.00 -3.56 -32.38
CA ALA A 40 -9.33 -2.88 -31.27
C ALA A 40 -10.32 -2.09 -30.38
N GLN A 41 -11.64 -2.30 -30.53
CA GLN A 41 -12.68 -1.54 -29.84
C GLN A 41 -13.26 -2.23 -28.60
N ASP A 42 -12.90 -3.49 -28.35
CA ASP A 42 -13.13 -4.08 -27.04
C ASP A 42 -11.89 -3.73 -26.19
N GLU A 43 -11.96 -2.60 -25.48
CA GLU A 43 -11.12 -2.40 -24.29
C GLU A 43 -11.25 -3.69 -23.45
N PRO A 44 -10.15 -4.33 -23.03
CA PRO A 44 -10.26 -5.53 -22.22
C PRO A 44 -11.00 -5.16 -20.93
N SER A 45 -12.24 -5.65 -20.78
CA SER A 45 -13.00 -5.51 -19.55
C SER A 45 -12.27 -6.24 -18.42
N GLY A 46 -12.16 -5.64 -17.23
CA GLY A 46 -11.45 -6.25 -16.10
C GLY A 46 -9.99 -5.80 -15.94
N LEU A 47 -9.63 -4.58 -16.38
CA LEU A 47 -8.27 -4.02 -16.24
C LEU A 47 -8.22 -2.78 -15.34
N GLU A 48 -9.35 -2.25 -14.89
CA GLU A 48 -9.32 -1.16 -13.93
C GLU A 48 -8.80 -1.69 -12.59
N PRO A 49 -8.03 -0.92 -11.81
CA PRO A 49 -7.63 -1.35 -10.47
C PRO A 49 -8.81 -1.80 -9.61
N THR A 50 -9.96 -1.15 -9.77
CA THR A 50 -11.20 -1.48 -9.07
C THR A 50 -11.88 -2.78 -9.54
N ASP A 51 -11.39 -3.38 -10.63
CA ASP A 51 -11.81 -4.72 -11.06
C ASP A 51 -11.05 -5.82 -10.28
N ILE A 52 -9.97 -5.46 -9.56
CA ILE A 52 -9.10 -6.39 -8.81
C ILE A 52 -9.08 -6.07 -7.30
N TRP A 53 -9.09 -4.79 -6.94
CA TRP A 53 -9.02 -4.32 -5.56
C TRP A 53 -10.22 -3.43 -5.23
N SER A 54 -10.57 -3.26 -3.96
CA SER A 54 -11.60 -2.29 -3.57
C SER A 54 -11.25 -0.86 -4.01
N GLU A 55 -12.28 -0.01 -4.10
CA GLU A 55 -12.10 1.43 -4.36
C GLU A 55 -11.19 2.07 -3.31
N ASP A 56 -11.34 1.69 -2.04
CA ASP A 56 -10.52 2.20 -0.94
C ASP A 56 -9.04 1.79 -1.12
N TYR A 57 -8.76 0.51 -1.37
CA TYR A 57 -7.39 0.04 -1.59
C TYR A 57 -6.76 0.71 -2.82
N SER A 58 -7.51 0.80 -3.92
CA SER A 58 -7.06 1.43 -5.17
C SER A 58 -6.72 2.91 -5.01
N ASN A 59 -7.39 3.59 -4.07
CA ASN A 59 -7.16 5.01 -3.75
C ASN A 59 -6.25 5.21 -2.53
N GLU A 60 -5.61 4.15 -2.03
CA GLU A 60 -4.76 4.17 -0.83
C GLU A 60 -5.47 4.79 0.38
N ILE A 61 -6.75 4.44 0.55
CA ILE A 61 -7.58 4.80 1.71
C ILE A 61 -7.45 3.66 2.71
N PHE A 62 -6.81 3.95 3.82
CA PHE A 62 -6.59 2.99 4.88
C PHE A 62 -7.87 2.81 5.73
N PRO A 63 -8.16 1.58 6.22
CA PRO A 63 -9.44 1.25 6.84
C PRO A 63 -9.64 1.79 8.27
N TRP A 64 -8.57 2.26 8.94
CA TRP A 64 -8.62 2.72 10.33
C TRP A 64 -9.11 4.18 10.50
N ALA A 65 -9.25 4.93 9.41
CA ALA A 65 -9.69 6.32 9.46
C ALA A 65 -10.51 6.70 8.22
N PRO A 66 -11.37 7.73 8.28
CA PRO A 66 -12.03 8.24 7.08
C PRO A 66 -11.01 8.90 6.13
N GLU A 67 -11.29 8.90 4.82
CA GLU A 67 -10.46 9.54 3.79
C GLU A 67 -10.11 11.00 4.11
N SER A 68 -11.05 11.73 4.75
CA SER A 68 -10.84 13.13 5.13
C SER A 68 -9.79 13.34 6.23
N ASP A 69 -9.45 12.31 6.99
CA ASP A 69 -8.44 12.37 8.05
C ASP A 69 -7.04 12.16 7.45
N ARG A 70 -6.53 13.21 6.81
CA ARG A 70 -5.28 13.16 6.06
C ARG A 70 -4.06 12.74 6.90
N ASP A 71 -4.08 13.02 8.20
CA ASP A 71 -3.02 12.65 9.13
C ASP A 71 -3.03 11.13 9.34
N ARG A 72 -4.15 10.54 9.74
CA ARG A 72 -4.26 9.08 9.93
C ARG A 72 -4.25 8.30 8.62
N GLN A 73 -4.56 8.95 7.50
CA GLN A 73 -4.39 8.42 6.15
C GLN A 73 -2.94 8.54 5.63
N PHE A 74 -1.99 8.99 6.46
CA PHE A 74 -0.57 9.14 6.12
C PHE A 74 -0.32 9.94 4.83
N LYS A 75 -1.22 10.88 4.52
CA LYS A 75 -1.08 11.83 3.39
C LYS A 75 -0.36 13.12 3.82
N GLU A 76 -0.02 13.24 5.10
CA GLU A 76 0.74 14.32 5.72
C GLU A 76 1.73 13.77 6.77
N TYR A 77 2.73 14.58 7.12
CA TYR A 77 3.72 14.23 8.15
C TYR A 77 3.21 14.64 9.53
N HIS A 78 3.48 13.82 10.56
CA HIS A 78 3.12 14.16 11.93
C HIS A 78 4.14 15.10 12.57
N THR A 79 3.62 16.04 13.35
CA THR A 79 4.40 16.78 14.34
C THR A 79 4.64 15.90 15.57
N TYR A 80 5.46 16.37 16.51
CA TYR A 80 5.60 15.73 17.81
C TYR A 80 4.24 15.56 18.50
N GLU A 81 3.44 16.62 18.54
CA GLU A 81 2.15 16.62 19.26
C GLU A 81 1.13 15.69 18.58
N THR A 82 1.09 15.66 17.24
CA THR A 82 0.17 14.76 16.53
C THR A 82 0.64 13.30 16.58
N THR A 83 1.96 13.06 16.66
CA THR A 83 2.53 11.72 16.93
C THR A 83 2.10 11.23 18.32
N LYS A 84 2.32 12.06 19.34
CA LYS A 84 1.93 11.76 20.72
C LYS A 84 0.43 11.50 20.84
N ALA A 85 -0.39 12.38 20.25
CA ALA A 85 -1.84 12.25 20.30
C ALA A 85 -2.31 10.93 19.66
N LEU A 86 -1.75 10.57 18.51
CA LEU A 86 -2.05 9.29 17.85
C LEU A 86 -1.68 8.10 18.73
N MET A 87 -0.48 8.09 19.31
CA MET A 87 -0.03 6.98 20.14
C MET A 87 -0.89 6.82 21.41
N LEU A 88 -1.22 7.93 22.09
CA LEU A 88 -2.15 7.90 23.23
C LEU A 88 -3.54 7.39 22.83
N GLN A 89 -4.03 7.77 21.66
CA GLN A 89 -5.30 7.26 21.14
C GLN A 89 -5.23 5.75 20.88
N LEU A 90 -4.15 5.26 20.27
CA LEU A 90 -3.96 3.83 20.00
C LEU A 90 -3.91 3.01 21.30
N GLU A 91 -3.19 3.48 22.32
CA GLU A 91 -3.20 2.87 23.66
C GLU A 91 -4.61 2.83 24.25
N GLN A 92 -5.34 3.96 24.19
CA GLN A 92 -6.69 4.03 24.73
C GLN A 92 -7.66 3.07 24.03
N GLU A 93 -7.52 2.91 22.71
CA GLU A 93 -8.37 2.05 21.88
C GLU A 93 -7.97 0.57 21.98
N ASN A 94 -6.70 0.26 22.27
CA ASN A 94 -6.15 -1.10 22.30
C ASN A 94 -5.29 -1.34 23.56
N PRO A 95 -5.87 -1.20 24.78
CA PRO A 95 -5.12 -1.21 26.04
C PRO A 95 -4.56 -2.60 26.42
N ASP A 96 -4.98 -3.64 25.70
CA ASP A 96 -4.51 -5.01 25.84
C ASP A 96 -3.18 -5.26 25.13
N ILE A 97 -2.85 -4.45 24.10
CA ILE A 97 -1.64 -4.64 23.30
C ILE A 97 -0.67 -3.46 23.31
N PHE A 98 -1.12 -2.26 23.68
CA PHE A 98 -0.33 -1.04 23.64
C PHE A 98 -0.20 -0.38 25.03
N GLU A 99 0.99 0.12 25.32
CA GLU A 99 1.30 0.99 26.46
C GLU A 99 2.21 2.13 25.97
N PHE A 100 1.76 3.38 26.16
CA PHE A 100 2.45 4.55 25.67
C PHE A 100 3.43 5.10 26.71
N HIS A 101 4.60 5.52 26.24
CA HIS A 101 5.61 6.13 27.09
C HIS A 101 6.25 7.37 26.43
N GLU A 102 6.74 8.28 27.27
CA GLU A 102 7.59 9.39 26.88
C GLU A 102 8.89 9.36 27.69
N GLY A 103 10.02 9.24 26.98
CA GLY A 103 11.32 9.09 27.60
C GLY A 103 11.47 7.74 28.31
N LEU A 104 12.51 7.64 29.13
CA LEU A 104 12.78 6.47 29.97
C LEU A 104 12.97 6.94 31.41
N LEU A 105 12.62 6.10 32.40
CA LEU A 105 12.84 6.43 33.81
C LEU A 105 14.34 6.65 34.11
N GLY A 106 15.20 5.88 33.44
CA GLY A 106 16.64 5.95 33.59
C GLY A 106 17.16 5.11 34.76
N GLY A 107 18.42 5.33 35.14
CA GLY A 107 19.14 4.48 36.09
C GLY A 107 20.57 4.21 35.62
N VAL A 108 21.18 3.14 36.12
CA VAL A 108 22.53 2.74 35.69
C VAL A 108 22.41 1.78 34.52
N ASN A 109 22.85 2.19 33.34
CA ASN A 109 22.79 1.34 32.15
C ASN A 109 23.86 0.23 32.17
N ALA A 110 23.82 -0.68 31.19
CA ALA A 110 24.77 -1.81 31.09
C ALA A 110 26.25 -1.39 30.93
N ARG A 111 26.55 -0.12 30.64
CA ARG A 111 27.90 0.45 30.60
C ARG A 111 28.34 1.08 31.93
N GLY A 112 27.48 1.09 32.94
CA GLY A 112 27.74 1.72 34.24
C GLY A 112 27.51 3.23 34.25
N GLU A 113 26.83 3.78 33.24
CA GLU A 113 26.52 5.21 33.16
C GLU A 113 25.16 5.48 33.80
N THR A 114 25.09 6.50 34.66
CA THR A 114 23.81 7.00 35.19
C THR A 114 23.14 7.87 34.14
N VAL A 115 21.93 7.50 33.76
CA VAL A 115 21.07 8.24 32.83
C VAL A 115 19.76 8.62 33.52
N THR A 116 19.13 9.69 33.03
CA THR A 116 17.85 10.23 33.51
C THR A 116 16.90 10.42 32.34
N ALA A 117 15.63 10.75 32.61
CA ALA A 117 14.66 11.13 31.58
C ALA A 117 15.22 12.20 30.61
N ASP A 118 15.88 13.24 31.14
CA ASP A 118 16.52 14.32 30.37
C ASP A 118 17.60 13.81 29.38
N THR A 119 18.16 12.61 29.63
CA THR A 119 19.15 12.00 28.71
C THR A 119 18.51 11.56 27.39
N TYR A 120 17.19 11.39 27.38
CA TYR A 120 16.40 10.87 26.26
C TYR A 120 15.53 11.94 25.58
N GLU A 121 15.86 13.21 25.80
CA GLU A 121 15.19 14.35 25.19
C GLU A 121 15.85 14.81 23.87
N GLY A 122 15.03 15.34 22.96
CA GLY A 122 15.50 15.95 21.73
C GLY A 122 16.26 17.26 21.97
N TRP A 123 17.41 17.44 21.31
CA TRP A 123 18.32 18.57 21.56
C TRP A 123 17.74 19.97 21.36
N TYR A 124 16.83 20.14 20.40
CA TYR A 124 16.33 21.47 20.04
C TYR A 124 15.07 21.86 20.82
N TYR A 125 14.11 20.94 20.94
CA TYR A 125 12.82 21.20 21.58
C TYR A 125 12.73 20.71 23.04
N GLY A 126 13.67 19.87 23.50
CA GLY A 126 13.66 19.33 24.87
C GLY A 126 12.49 18.39 25.14
N TYR A 127 11.92 17.77 24.10
CA TYR A 127 10.83 16.81 24.27
C TYR A 127 11.39 15.42 24.55
N SER A 128 10.81 14.73 25.53
CA SER A 128 11.05 13.32 25.78
C SER A 128 10.62 12.49 24.58
N SER A 129 11.45 11.53 24.15
CA SER A 129 11.15 10.74 22.96
C SER A 129 9.92 9.83 23.20
N PRO A 130 8.85 9.92 22.39
CA PRO A 130 7.70 9.03 22.54
C PRO A 130 8.06 7.65 22.00
N TRP A 131 7.54 6.61 22.64
CA TRP A 131 7.65 5.24 22.18
C TRP A 131 6.45 4.41 22.66
N MET A 132 6.20 3.30 21.98
CA MET A 132 5.05 2.42 22.23
C MET A 132 5.57 1.03 22.60
N LYS A 133 5.15 0.48 23.74
CA LYS A 133 5.28 -0.95 24.00
C LYS A 133 4.19 -1.68 23.24
N VAL A 134 4.58 -2.75 22.54
CA VAL A 134 3.65 -3.60 21.78
C VAL A 134 3.84 -5.05 22.19
N THR A 135 2.84 -5.64 22.84
CA THR A 135 2.87 -7.05 23.27
C THR A 135 1.47 -7.46 23.72
N GLY A 136 1.05 -8.71 23.50
CA GLY A 136 -0.24 -9.17 24.04
C GLY A 136 -0.24 -9.15 25.57
N ASP A 137 -1.37 -8.81 26.20
CA ASP A 137 -1.47 -8.69 27.66
C ASP A 137 -0.43 -7.70 28.20
N VAL A 138 -0.34 -6.50 27.60
CA VAL A 138 0.71 -5.50 27.90
C VAL A 138 0.71 -5.02 29.35
N GLN A 139 -0.46 -5.03 30.01
CA GLN A 139 -0.61 -4.62 31.41
C GLN A 139 -0.18 -5.70 32.41
N ASP A 140 0.07 -6.92 31.93
CA ASP A 140 0.54 -8.05 32.72
C ASP A 140 2.07 -8.23 32.57
N GLY A 141 2.65 -9.28 33.13
CA GLY A 141 4.08 -9.56 33.05
C GLY A 141 4.93 -8.81 34.08
N GLU A 142 6.25 -8.78 33.86
CA GLU A 142 7.20 -8.11 34.75
C GLU A 142 7.34 -6.63 34.42
N PHE A 143 7.46 -5.80 35.46
CA PHE A 143 7.76 -4.38 35.34
C PHE A 143 9.27 -4.14 35.24
N ASN A 144 9.69 -3.30 34.29
CA ASN A 144 11.08 -2.88 34.15
C ASN A 144 11.31 -1.49 34.77
N GLU A 145 12.04 -1.43 35.88
CA GLU A 145 12.27 -0.16 36.59
C GLU A 145 13.14 0.85 35.83
N PHE A 146 14.00 0.40 34.90
CA PHE A 146 14.88 1.29 34.13
C PHE A 146 14.14 1.96 32.96
N VAL A 147 13.29 1.18 32.29
CA VAL A 147 12.50 1.63 31.13
C VAL A 147 11.21 2.30 31.60
N GLY A 148 10.54 1.69 32.58
CA GLY A 148 9.25 2.13 33.11
C GLY A 148 8.05 1.48 32.46
N ASP A 149 8.19 0.28 31.89
CA ASP A 149 7.13 -0.45 31.17
C ASP A 149 6.71 -1.76 31.83
N ASN A 150 5.49 -2.18 31.49
CA ASN A 150 4.94 -3.50 31.80
C ASN A 150 5.08 -4.44 30.59
N GLY A 151 4.48 -5.62 30.65
CA GLY A 151 4.41 -6.51 29.49
C GLY A 151 5.72 -7.22 29.15
N ASN A 152 6.64 -7.36 30.12
CA ASN A 152 7.90 -8.08 29.91
C ASN A 152 7.74 -9.57 30.28
N TYR A 153 8.03 -10.44 29.31
CA TYR A 153 7.85 -11.90 29.44
C TYR A 153 9.14 -12.62 29.06
N ALA A 154 9.60 -13.53 29.92
CA ALA A 154 10.88 -14.24 29.70
C ALA A 154 10.89 -15.15 28.45
N ASP A 155 9.72 -15.55 27.97
CA ASP A 155 9.54 -16.40 26.79
C ASP A 155 9.27 -15.61 25.50
N ARG A 156 9.19 -14.27 25.57
CA ARG A 156 8.99 -13.40 24.41
C ARG A 156 10.28 -12.66 24.09
N HIS A 157 10.60 -12.56 22.80
CA HIS A 157 11.78 -11.83 22.36
C HIS A 157 11.45 -10.36 22.17
N ASP A 158 12.28 -9.49 22.75
CA ASP A 158 12.18 -8.05 22.52
C ASP A 158 12.80 -7.65 21.18
N VAL A 159 12.09 -6.81 20.45
CA VAL A 159 12.57 -6.16 19.23
C VAL A 159 12.36 -4.65 19.39
N MET A 160 13.41 -3.89 19.13
CA MET A 160 13.35 -2.43 19.15
C MET A 160 13.42 -1.88 17.73
N ILE A 161 12.40 -1.13 17.35
CA ILE A 161 12.35 -0.39 16.09
C ILE A 161 12.46 1.09 16.44
N VAL A 162 13.42 1.78 15.85
CA VAL A 162 13.66 3.21 16.11
C VAL A 162 13.66 3.96 14.79
N GLY A 163 12.96 5.09 14.78
CA GLY A 163 12.88 6.00 13.65
C GLY A 163 13.50 7.37 13.98
N ASN A 164 13.82 8.11 12.92
CA ASN A 164 14.14 9.54 12.94
C ASN A 164 15.35 9.93 13.82
N HIS A 165 16.33 9.04 13.96
CA HIS A 165 17.64 9.38 14.55
C HIS A 165 18.29 10.59 13.87
N HIS A 166 18.11 10.72 12.55
CA HIS A 166 18.34 11.97 11.85
C HIS A 166 17.00 12.65 11.58
N ALA A 167 16.81 13.84 12.13
CA ALA A 167 15.56 14.61 12.09
C ALA A 167 15.05 14.98 10.68
N ARG A 168 15.74 14.60 9.60
CA ARG A 168 15.35 14.82 8.19
C ARG A 168 14.88 13.55 7.49
N GLU A 169 15.01 12.39 8.12
CA GLU A 169 14.67 11.08 7.57
C GLU A 169 13.22 10.74 7.94
N TRP A 170 12.28 11.61 7.56
CA TRP A 170 10.92 11.62 8.09
C TRP A 170 10.15 10.32 7.84
N MET A 171 10.41 9.64 6.72
CA MET A 171 9.80 8.33 6.45
C MET A 171 10.06 7.31 7.56
N SER A 172 11.19 7.40 8.27
CA SER A 172 11.54 6.40 9.28
C SER A 172 10.69 6.45 10.55
N TYR A 173 10.06 7.59 10.88
CA TYR A 173 9.03 7.60 11.94
C TYR A 173 7.63 7.40 11.37
N THR A 174 7.35 7.92 10.16
CA THR A 174 6.04 7.76 9.51
C THR A 174 5.70 6.28 9.31
N VAL A 175 6.65 5.46 8.85
CA VAL A 175 6.45 4.02 8.67
C VAL A 175 6.20 3.31 10.01
N VAL A 176 6.84 3.77 11.10
CA VAL A 176 6.61 3.20 12.43
C VAL A 176 5.19 3.51 12.91
N LEU A 177 4.70 4.74 12.71
CA LEU A 177 3.33 5.10 13.05
C LEU A 177 2.30 4.33 12.21
N MET A 178 2.56 4.16 10.91
CA MET A 178 1.72 3.33 10.04
C MET A 178 1.70 1.87 10.51
N GLN A 179 2.84 1.34 10.96
CA GLN A 179 2.91 -0.02 11.49
C GLN A 179 2.08 -0.19 12.77
N LEU A 180 2.00 0.83 13.62
CA LEU A 180 1.14 0.80 14.82
C LEU A 180 -0.35 0.72 14.44
N GLU A 181 -0.79 1.51 13.45
CA GLU A 181 -2.16 1.45 12.93
C GLU A 181 -2.47 0.09 12.30
N VAL A 182 -1.55 -0.46 11.51
CA VAL A 182 -1.70 -1.80 10.93
C VAL A 182 -1.82 -2.86 12.02
N ILE A 183 -1.00 -2.79 13.08
CA ILE A 183 -1.09 -3.71 14.21
C ILE A 183 -2.44 -3.57 14.91
N ALA A 184 -2.87 -2.34 15.22
CA ALA A 184 -4.16 -2.06 15.85
C ALA A 184 -5.32 -2.63 15.02
N PHE A 185 -5.32 -2.35 13.72
CA PHE A 185 -6.36 -2.77 12.79
C PHE A 185 -6.39 -4.29 12.60
N SER A 186 -5.23 -4.93 12.54
CA SER A 186 -5.09 -6.35 12.21
C SER A 186 -5.16 -7.27 13.41
N TYR A 187 -5.00 -6.74 14.63
CA TYR A 187 -5.05 -7.54 15.85
C TYR A 187 -6.45 -8.16 16.00
N ASN A 188 -6.53 -9.50 15.99
CA ASN A 188 -7.78 -10.28 15.90
C ASN A 188 -8.61 -10.05 14.62
N ASN A 189 -8.01 -9.50 13.56
CA ASN A 189 -8.66 -9.12 12.31
C ASN A 189 -7.76 -9.39 11.08
N ILE A 190 -7.01 -10.50 11.12
CA ILE A 190 -6.04 -10.87 10.07
C ILE A 190 -6.74 -11.26 8.75
N GLY A 191 -8.02 -11.63 8.79
CA GLY A 191 -8.82 -11.86 7.60
C GLY A 191 -9.90 -10.79 7.51
N TYR A 192 -9.80 -9.92 6.51
CA TYR A 192 -10.79 -8.89 6.19
C TYR A 192 -11.03 -8.88 4.67
N ASP A 193 -12.29 -8.80 4.29
CA ASP A 193 -12.77 -8.67 2.91
C ASP A 193 -12.28 -7.36 2.28
N ASN A 194 -11.13 -7.39 1.61
CA ASN A 194 -10.46 -6.19 1.10
C ASN A 194 -10.81 -5.84 -0.35
N ASP A 195 -11.57 -6.68 -1.05
CA ASP A 195 -12.06 -6.46 -2.42
C ASP A 195 -13.60 -6.32 -2.50
N GLY A 196 -14.31 -6.59 -1.40
CA GLY A 196 -15.74 -6.37 -1.23
C GLY A 196 -16.62 -7.51 -1.78
N ASP A 197 -16.07 -8.69 -2.01
CA ASP A 197 -16.79 -9.83 -2.56
C ASP A 197 -17.56 -10.65 -1.50
N GLY A 198 -17.38 -10.30 -0.22
CA GLY A 198 -18.01 -10.94 0.95
C GLY A 198 -17.29 -12.18 1.47
N LEU A 199 -16.12 -12.51 0.91
CA LEU A 199 -15.24 -13.57 1.37
C LEU A 199 -14.13 -13.00 2.26
N VAL A 200 -13.43 -13.91 2.93
CA VAL A 200 -12.29 -13.58 3.78
C VAL A 200 -11.19 -14.55 3.35
N ASP A 201 -10.68 -14.34 2.14
CA ASP A 201 -9.67 -15.21 1.54
C ASP A 201 -8.45 -14.46 0.96
N GLU A 202 -8.41 -13.14 1.18
CA GLU A 202 -7.38 -12.22 0.73
C GLU A 202 -6.28 -12.03 1.78
N ASP A 203 -5.14 -11.51 1.33
CA ASP A 203 -4.07 -11.05 2.22
C ASP A 203 -4.56 -9.84 3.04
N PRO A 204 -4.07 -9.64 4.29
CA PRO A 204 -4.33 -8.43 5.05
C PRO A 204 -3.91 -7.16 4.27
N TRP A 205 -4.47 -6.00 4.65
CA TRP A 205 -4.13 -4.70 4.07
C TRP A 205 -2.63 -4.38 4.18
#